data_AF-A0A270N7Y5-F1
#
_entry.id   AF-A0A270N7Y5-F1
#
_cell.length_a   1.000
_cell.length_b   1.000
_cell.length_c   1.000
_cell.angle_alpha   90.00
_cell.angle_beta   90.00
_cell.angle_gamma   90.00
#
_symmetry.space_group_name_H-M   'P 1'
#
loop_
_entity.id
_entity.type
_entity.pdbx_description
1 polymer ?
#
loop_
_entity_poly.entity_id
_entity_poly.type
_entity_poly.pdbx_seq_one_letter_code
_entity_poly.pdbx_strand_id
1 'polypeptide(L)'
;MKKHGLAAAAVCVAVIGAMWVEWPEPAGDQVWAYQKLQPADYRLLHSDARGFVTAKAHEGFELHARHAGATSFEIRCKGVLVMDVENAPSRVLIRMPADARWRAPDIERLRSSFERWLDLHQSQGRLLVESAGPSWVEARFGRFNGLVLDEQRCLSGTPGRH
;
A
#
# COMPACT_ATOMS: atom_id res chain seq x y z
N MET A 1 16.47 -46.74 0.06
CA MET A 1 16.84 -45.30 -0.10
C MET A 1 15.76 -44.42 -0.77
N LYS A 2 14.74 -44.96 -1.46
CA LYS A 2 13.71 -44.13 -2.17
C LYS A 2 12.65 -43.44 -1.29
N LYS A 3 12.32 -43.98 -0.11
CA LYS A 3 11.20 -43.47 0.72
C LYS A 3 11.51 -42.14 1.42
N HIS A 4 12.76 -41.93 1.83
CA HIS A 4 13.18 -40.70 2.53
C HIS A 4 13.28 -39.49 1.60
N GLY A 5 13.64 -39.71 0.32
CA GLY A 5 13.67 -38.64 -0.68
C GLY A 5 12.28 -38.10 -1.01
N LEU A 6 11.26 -38.98 -1.05
CA LEU A 6 9.87 -38.59 -1.28
C LEU A 6 9.28 -37.81 -0.08
N ALA A 7 9.60 -38.24 1.14
CA ALA A 7 9.19 -37.54 2.35
C ALA A 7 9.83 -36.14 2.45
N ALA A 8 11.13 -36.02 2.14
CA ALA A 8 11.82 -34.73 2.13
C ALA A 8 11.25 -33.78 1.06
N ALA A 9 10.95 -34.29 -0.13
CA ALA A 9 10.33 -33.49 -1.18
C ALA A 9 8.93 -32.99 -0.78
N ALA A 10 8.12 -33.83 -0.13
CA ALA A 10 6.80 -33.44 0.36
C ALA A 10 6.87 -32.34 1.43
N VAL A 11 7.85 -32.42 2.34
CA VAL A 11 8.08 -31.36 3.35
C VAL A 11 8.53 -30.06 2.70
N CYS A 12 9.46 -30.10 1.74
CA CYS A 12 9.86 -28.90 1.01
C CYS A 12 8.69 -28.25 0.25
N VAL A 13 7.84 -29.05 -0.43
CA VAL A 13 6.65 -28.53 -1.11
C VAL A 13 5.64 -27.98 -0.11
N ALA A 14 5.49 -28.58 1.07
CA ALA A 14 4.62 -28.06 2.12
C ALA A 14 5.13 -26.74 2.72
N VAL A 15 6.45 -26.62 2.96
CA VAL A 15 7.08 -25.39 3.48
C VAL A 15 7.03 -24.28 2.45
N ILE A 16 7.36 -24.59 1.19
CA ILE A 16 7.25 -23.64 0.08
C ILE A 16 5.77 -23.26 -0.08
N GLY A 17 4.85 -24.23 -0.17
CA GLY A 17 3.41 -23.97 -0.26
C GLY A 17 2.88 -23.11 0.89
N ALA A 18 3.30 -23.35 2.13
CA ALA A 18 2.96 -22.51 3.27
C ALA A 18 3.53 -21.09 3.15
N MET A 19 4.80 -20.95 2.76
CA MET A 19 5.41 -19.63 2.49
C MET A 19 4.72 -18.87 1.36
N TRP A 20 4.27 -19.55 0.30
CA TRP A 20 3.54 -18.94 -0.82
C TRP A 20 2.09 -18.60 -0.47
N VAL A 21 1.44 -19.38 0.40
CA VAL A 21 0.09 -19.08 0.91
C VAL A 21 0.11 -17.91 1.91
N GLU A 22 1.19 -17.77 2.68
CA GLU A 22 1.43 -16.63 3.57
C GLU A 22 1.72 -15.32 2.80
N TRP A 23 2.10 -15.42 1.53
CA TRP A 23 2.40 -14.28 0.66
C TRP A 23 1.29 -14.08 -0.37
N PRO A 24 0.14 -13.47 -0.01
CA PRO A 24 -0.89 -13.17 -0.97
C PRO A 24 -0.27 -12.30 -2.07
N GLU A 25 -0.42 -12.74 -3.31
CA GLU A 25 -0.18 -11.91 -4.49
C GLU A 25 -0.98 -10.62 -4.29
N PRO A 26 -0.34 -9.43 -4.29
CA PRO A 26 -1.05 -8.20 -3.97
C PRO A 26 -2.19 -8.05 -4.95
N ALA A 27 -3.42 -8.01 -4.44
CA ALA A 27 -4.60 -7.73 -5.25
C ALA A 27 -4.34 -6.39 -5.98
N GLY A 28 -4.74 -6.32 -7.25
CA GLY A 28 -4.25 -5.34 -8.20
C GLY A 28 -4.15 -3.93 -7.63
N ASP A 29 -3.01 -3.28 -7.86
CA ASP A 29 -2.76 -1.93 -7.37
C ASP A 29 -3.84 -0.97 -7.92
N GLN A 30 -4.51 -0.27 -7.01
CA GLN A 30 -5.32 0.87 -7.40
C GLN A 30 -4.38 2.02 -7.73
N VAL A 31 -4.54 2.60 -8.92
CA VAL A 31 -3.65 3.67 -9.41
C VAL A 31 -4.48 4.87 -9.83
N TRP A 32 -4.16 6.02 -9.26
CA TRP A 32 -4.73 7.32 -9.61
C TRP A 32 -3.66 8.21 -10.25
N ALA A 33 -4.00 8.80 -11.39
CA ALA A 33 -3.12 9.71 -12.11
C ALA A 33 -3.67 11.15 -12.11
N TYR A 34 -2.85 12.09 -11.66
CA TYR A 34 -3.14 13.52 -11.58
C TYR A 34 -2.15 14.32 -12.42
N GLN A 35 -2.38 15.62 -12.63
CA GLN A 35 -1.40 16.43 -13.36
C GLN A 35 -0.07 16.55 -12.61
N LYS A 36 0.96 16.95 -13.35
CA LYS A 36 2.30 17.18 -12.83
C LYS A 36 2.28 18.23 -11.72
N LEU A 37 2.88 17.92 -10.56
CA LEU A 37 3.08 18.89 -9.50
C LEU A 37 4.38 19.66 -9.68
N GLN A 38 4.32 20.95 -9.37
CA GLN A 38 5.53 21.76 -9.21
C GLN A 38 6.34 21.27 -8.00
N PRO A 39 7.66 21.51 -7.97
CA PRO A 39 8.50 21.09 -6.84
C PRO A 39 8.08 21.66 -5.47
N ALA A 40 7.41 22.83 -5.43
CA ALA A 40 6.87 23.38 -4.18
C ALA A 40 5.65 22.57 -3.69
N ASP A 41 4.73 22.29 -4.60
CA ASP A 41 3.50 21.53 -4.36
C ASP A 41 3.81 20.09 -3.92
N TYR A 42 4.79 19.44 -4.57
CA TYR A 42 5.27 18.12 -4.17
C TYR A 42 5.87 18.13 -2.75
N ARG A 43 6.61 19.18 -2.37
CA ARG A 43 7.17 19.29 -1.02
C ARG A 43 6.08 19.40 0.05
N LEU A 44 4.95 20.05 -0.26
CA LEU A 44 3.80 20.11 0.63
C LEU A 44 3.17 18.72 0.81
N LEU A 45 2.90 18.03 -0.31
CA LEU A 45 2.35 16.66 -0.29
C LEU A 45 3.25 15.69 0.50
N HIS A 46 4.57 15.77 0.30
CA HIS A 46 5.55 14.98 1.04
C HIS A 46 5.60 15.36 2.53
N SER A 47 5.41 16.64 2.87
CA SER A 47 5.35 17.09 4.27
C SER A 47 4.12 16.54 4.98
N ASP A 48 2.96 16.51 4.32
CA ASP A 48 1.72 15.91 4.86
C ASP A 48 1.89 14.40 5.08
N ALA A 49 2.47 13.69 4.11
CA ALA A 49 2.82 12.27 4.25
C ALA A 49 3.72 12.03 5.48
N ARG A 50 4.75 12.86 5.64
CA ARG A 50 5.66 12.81 6.79
C ARG A 50 4.93 13.11 8.10
N GLY A 51 4.01 14.07 8.12
CA GLY A 51 3.19 14.39 9.28
C GLY A 51 2.31 13.22 9.71
N PHE A 52 1.63 12.58 8.76
CA PHE A 52 0.83 11.37 8.99
C PHE A 52 1.66 10.23 9.59
N VAL A 53 2.79 9.89 8.96
CA VAL A 53 3.66 8.81 9.42
C VAL A 53 4.22 9.12 10.80
N THR A 54 4.63 10.37 11.05
CA THR A 54 5.17 10.78 12.35
C THR A 54 4.12 10.62 13.46
N ALA A 55 2.87 11.02 13.20
CA ALA A 55 1.77 10.86 14.16
C ALA A 55 1.45 9.38 14.45
N LYS A 56 1.69 8.50 13.49
CA LYS A 56 1.34 7.07 13.56
C LYS A 56 2.55 6.14 13.59
N ALA A 57 3.72 6.66 13.94
CA ALA A 57 4.96 5.87 13.99
C ALA A 57 4.84 4.68 14.96
N HIS A 58 4.13 4.88 16.07
CA HIS A 58 3.87 3.83 17.07
C HIS A 58 2.97 2.69 16.55
N GLU A 59 2.20 2.91 15.48
CA GLU A 59 1.39 1.88 14.83
C GLU A 59 2.20 1.09 13.79
N GLY A 60 3.44 1.49 13.52
CA GLY A 60 4.34 0.85 12.56
C GLY A 60 4.34 1.48 11.18
N PHE A 61 3.79 2.69 11.01
CA PHE A 61 3.91 3.43 9.76
C PHE A 61 5.31 4.01 9.59
N GLU A 62 5.82 3.93 8.36
CA GLU A 62 7.13 4.47 7.98
C GLU A 62 7.06 5.15 6.61
N LEU A 63 7.83 6.22 6.44
CA LEU A 63 7.98 6.94 5.18
C LEU A 63 9.33 6.58 4.59
N HIS A 64 9.34 6.00 3.41
CA HIS A 64 10.53 5.57 2.70
C HIS A 64 10.68 6.44 1.45
N ALA A 65 11.67 7.34 1.46
CA ALA A 65 12.08 8.02 0.23
C ALA A 65 12.98 7.08 -0.57
N ARG A 66 12.70 6.89 -1.86
CA ARG A 66 13.49 5.97 -2.69
C ARG A 66 14.97 6.37 -2.71
N HIS A 67 15.26 7.68 -2.85
CA HIS A 67 16.58 8.30 -2.71
C HIS A 67 16.46 9.77 -2.28
N ALA A 68 17.54 10.38 -1.78
CA ALA A 68 17.58 11.81 -1.46
C ALA A 68 17.31 12.66 -2.72
N GLY A 69 16.31 13.54 -2.65
CA GLY A 69 15.88 14.37 -3.79
C GLY A 69 14.94 13.66 -4.78
N ALA A 70 14.56 12.40 -4.52
CA ALA A 70 13.54 11.73 -5.32
C ALA A 70 12.20 12.48 -5.22
N THR A 71 11.54 12.62 -6.36
CA THR A 71 10.16 13.11 -6.45
C THR A 71 9.16 11.98 -6.23
N SER A 72 9.57 10.95 -5.48
CA SER A 72 8.71 9.85 -5.06
C SER A 72 8.96 9.44 -3.60
N PHE A 73 7.92 8.93 -2.96
CA PHE A 73 7.96 8.38 -1.62
C PHE A 73 6.98 7.22 -1.47
N GLU A 74 7.35 6.28 -0.61
CA GLU A 74 6.55 5.13 -0.22
C GLU A 74 6.13 5.27 1.24
N ILE A 75 4.90 4.90 1.56
CA ILE A 75 4.44 4.69 2.92
C ILE A 75 4.33 3.19 3.14
N ARG A 76 4.97 2.72 4.20
CA ARG A 76 5.00 1.32 4.60
C ARG A 76 4.31 1.15 5.94
N CYS A 77 3.63 0.02 6.11
CA CYS A 77 3.13 -0.46 7.37
C CYS A 77 3.94 -1.69 7.77
N LYS A 78 4.70 -1.61 8.86
CA LYS A 78 5.55 -2.70 9.36
C LYS A 78 6.43 -3.31 8.26
N GLY A 79 7.02 -2.44 7.43
CA GLY A 79 7.87 -2.82 6.30
C GLY A 79 7.14 -3.17 4.99
N VAL A 80 5.81 -3.32 4.99
CA VAL A 80 5.01 -3.64 3.80
C VAL A 80 4.48 -2.36 3.14
N LEU A 81 4.62 -2.23 1.82
CA LEU A 81 4.10 -1.08 1.06
C LEU A 81 2.58 -0.97 1.20
N VAL A 82 2.08 0.21 1.57
CA VAL A 82 0.64 0.51 1.66
C VAL A 82 0.22 1.71 0.82
N MET A 83 1.15 2.56 0.41
CA MET A 83 0.92 3.59 -0.60
C MET A 83 2.25 4.02 -1.23
N ASP A 84 2.27 4.24 -2.54
CA ASP A 84 3.39 4.83 -3.28
C ASP A 84 2.91 6.10 -3.97
N VAL A 85 3.70 7.16 -3.88
CA VAL A 85 3.43 8.45 -4.55
C VAL A 85 4.63 8.82 -5.39
N GLU A 86 4.41 9.00 -6.68
CA GLU A 86 5.43 9.33 -7.65
C GLU A 86 5.03 10.58 -8.44
N ASN A 87 5.78 11.67 -8.28
CA ASN A 87 5.68 12.85 -9.11
C ASN A 87 6.54 12.68 -10.38
N ALA A 88 6.10 11.78 -11.25
CA ALA A 88 6.72 11.45 -12.54
C ALA A 88 6.80 12.66 -13.50
N PRO A 89 7.60 12.64 -14.58
CA PRO A 89 7.81 13.81 -15.44
C PRO A 89 6.54 14.45 -16.03
N SER A 90 5.50 13.66 -16.31
CA SER A 90 4.27 14.14 -16.94
C SER A 90 3.04 14.18 -16.03
N ARG A 91 3.08 13.53 -14.87
CA ARG A 91 1.91 13.31 -13.99
C ARG A 91 2.33 12.92 -12.59
N VAL A 92 1.42 13.09 -11.64
CA VAL A 92 1.55 12.46 -10.32
C VAL A 92 0.77 11.16 -10.31
N LEU A 93 1.41 10.11 -9.80
CA LEU A 93 0.82 8.79 -9.64
C LEU A 93 0.71 8.51 -8.14
N ILE A 94 -0.49 8.12 -7.69
CA ILE A 94 -0.71 7.54 -6.37
C ILE A 94 -1.08 6.08 -6.61
N ARG A 95 -0.35 5.14 -6.00
CA ARG A 95 -0.60 3.70 -6.08
C ARG A 95 -0.92 3.18 -4.69
N MET A 96 -1.98 2.38 -4.56
CA MET A 96 -2.35 1.73 -3.31
C MET A 96 -2.59 0.23 -3.59
N PRO A 97 -1.77 -0.65 -3.01
CA PRO A 97 -2.02 -2.09 -3.05
C PRO A 97 -3.40 -2.40 -2.47
N ALA A 98 -4.14 -3.35 -3.04
CA ALA A 98 -5.51 -3.58 -2.58
C ALA A 98 -5.59 -4.20 -1.17
N ASP A 99 -4.52 -4.81 -0.66
CA ASP A 99 -4.43 -5.27 0.74
C ASP A 99 -4.18 -4.11 1.72
N ALA A 100 -3.74 -2.94 1.24
CA ALA A 100 -3.41 -1.78 2.07
C ALA A 100 -4.60 -1.31 2.91
N ARG A 101 -5.84 -1.40 2.38
CA ARG A 101 -7.05 -1.02 3.13
C ARG A 101 -7.27 -1.89 4.38
N TRP A 102 -6.89 -3.16 4.33
CA TRP A 102 -7.04 -4.08 5.46
C TRP A 102 -5.85 -4.00 6.40
N ARG A 103 -4.65 -3.86 5.83
CA ARG A 103 -3.39 -3.76 6.57
C ARG A 103 -3.26 -2.44 7.32
N ALA A 104 -3.68 -1.34 6.72
CA ALA A 104 -3.49 0.01 7.23
C ALA A 104 -4.71 0.87 6.92
N PRO A 105 -5.88 0.67 7.57
CA PRO A 105 -7.13 1.34 7.20
C PRO A 105 -7.05 2.87 7.14
N ASP A 106 -6.21 3.49 7.96
CA ASP A 106 -6.01 4.94 7.97
C ASP A 106 -5.29 5.48 6.71
N ILE A 107 -4.66 4.61 5.92
CA ILE A 107 -4.02 4.99 4.65
C ILE A 107 -5.04 5.48 3.62
N GLU A 108 -6.26 4.93 3.66
CA GLU A 108 -7.37 5.34 2.79
C GLU A 108 -7.76 6.80 3.10
N ARG A 109 -7.76 7.18 4.38
CA ARG A 109 -8.03 8.57 4.80
C ARG A 109 -6.94 9.52 4.29
N LEU A 110 -5.68 9.11 4.35
CA LEU A 110 -4.58 9.89 3.80
C LEU A 110 -4.73 10.04 2.27
N ARG A 111 -5.01 8.94 1.54
CA ARG A 111 -5.27 8.98 0.10
C ARG A 111 -6.39 9.94 -0.26
N SER A 112 -7.53 9.87 0.42
CA SER A 112 -8.65 10.81 0.18
C SER A 112 -8.29 12.26 0.49
N SER A 113 -7.40 12.52 1.45
CA SER A 113 -6.90 13.87 1.71
C SER A 113 -5.99 14.37 0.58
N PHE A 114 -5.14 13.51 0.03
CA PHE A 114 -4.31 13.82 -1.14
C PHE A 114 -5.16 14.07 -2.37
N GLU A 115 -6.11 13.20 -2.67
CA GLU A 115 -7.09 13.37 -3.76
C GLU A 115 -7.78 14.73 -3.65
N ARG A 116 -8.37 15.04 -2.49
CA ARG A 116 -9.04 16.33 -2.27
C ARG A 116 -8.10 17.51 -2.47
N TRP A 117 -6.88 17.43 -1.95
CA TRP A 117 -5.91 18.51 -2.10
C TRP A 117 -5.47 18.68 -3.56
N LEU A 118 -5.22 17.58 -4.27
CA LEU A 118 -4.86 17.56 -5.69
C LEU A 118 -5.97 18.12 -6.57
N ASP A 119 -7.22 17.74 -6.31
CA ASP A 119 -8.39 18.25 -7.01
C ASP A 119 -8.60 19.76 -6.76
N LEU A 120 -8.43 20.21 -5.51
CA LEU A 120 -8.60 21.62 -5.16
C LEU A 120 -7.48 22.52 -5.70
N HIS A 121 -6.22 22.05 -5.68
CA HIS A 121 -5.10 22.82 -6.20
C HIS A 121 -5.03 22.82 -7.73
N GLN A 122 -5.60 21.81 -8.39
CA GLN A 122 -5.63 21.72 -9.84
C GLN A 122 -6.98 22.21 -10.38
N SER A 123 -7.16 23.53 -10.49
CA SER A 123 -8.33 24.14 -11.18
C SER A 123 -8.49 23.74 -12.66
N GLN A 124 -7.56 22.93 -13.22
CA GLN A 124 -7.63 22.32 -14.55
C GLN A 124 -7.35 20.79 -14.55
N GLY A 125 -7.17 20.16 -13.38
CA GLY A 125 -6.67 18.79 -13.24
C GLY A 125 -7.76 17.76 -13.06
N ARG A 126 -8.37 17.37 -14.17
CA ARG A 126 -9.21 16.16 -14.21
C ARG A 126 -8.34 14.95 -13.87
N LEU A 127 -8.81 14.06 -12.98
CA LEU A 127 -8.29 12.70 -12.84
C LEU A 127 -8.10 12.09 -14.24
N LEU A 128 -6.85 11.78 -14.59
CA LEU A 128 -6.48 11.42 -15.96
C LEU A 128 -6.88 9.98 -16.26
N VAL A 129 -6.72 9.09 -15.29
CA VAL A 129 -7.09 7.68 -15.31
C VAL A 129 -7.28 7.22 -13.86
N GLU A 130 -8.40 6.54 -13.60
CA GLU A 130 -8.56 5.65 -12.45
C GLU A 130 -8.37 4.23 -13.01
N SER A 131 -7.32 3.56 -12.58
CA SER A 131 -7.10 2.15 -12.96
C SER A 131 -8.20 1.29 -12.34
N ALA A 132 -8.64 0.28 -13.10
CA ALA A 132 -9.77 -0.58 -12.79
C ALA A 132 -9.72 -1.10 -11.35
N GLY A 133 -10.89 -1.09 -10.69
CA GLY A 133 -11.13 -1.89 -9.49
C GLY A 133 -10.74 -3.36 -9.71
N PRO A 134 -10.82 -4.18 -8.64
CA PRO A 134 -10.24 -5.51 -8.62
C PRO A 134 -10.55 -6.31 -9.89
N SER A 135 -9.56 -7.04 -10.41
CA SER A 135 -9.73 -7.83 -11.63
C SER A 135 -10.95 -8.76 -11.51
N TRP A 136 -11.58 -9.13 -12.62
CA TRP A 136 -12.75 -10.04 -12.59
C TRP A 136 -12.44 -11.38 -11.87
N VAL A 137 -11.17 -11.77 -11.83
CA VAL A 137 -10.64 -12.91 -11.08
C VAL A 137 -10.66 -12.63 -9.57
N GLU A 138 -10.18 -11.46 -9.13
CA GLU A 138 -10.25 -11.01 -7.73
C GLU A 138 -11.69 -10.86 -7.23
N ALA A 139 -12.62 -10.39 -8.07
CA ALA A 139 -14.04 -10.34 -7.72
C ALA A 139 -14.65 -11.75 -7.51
N ARG A 140 -14.15 -12.76 -8.22
CA ARG A 140 -14.63 -14.16 -8.16
C ARG A 140 -13.98 -14.97 -7.05
N PHE A 141 -12.73 -14.67 -6.69
CA PHE A 141 -11.96 -15.34 -5.63
C PHE A 141 -11.80 -14.52 -4.34
N GLY A 142 -12.47 -13.36 -4.25
CA GLY A 142 -12.38 -12.35 -3.18
C GLY A 142 -12.75 -12.77 -1.76
N ARG A 143 -12.66 -14.06 -1.44
CA ARG A 143 -12.88 -14.64 -0.11
C ARG A 143 -11.62 -15.23 0.54
N PHE A 144 -10.44 -15.04 -0.05
CA PHE A 144 -9.15 -15.40 0.58
C PHE A 144 -8.45 -14.23 1.30
N ASN A 145 -9.02 -13.03 1.28
CA ASN A 145 -8.45 -11.81 1.91
C ASN A 145 -8.54 -11.76 3.44
N GLY A 146 -8.65 -12.91 4.11
CA GLY A 146 -9.19 -13.00 5.46
C GLY A 146 -8.22 -12.99 6.63
N LEU A 147 -6.89 -12.98 6.44
CA LEU A 147 -5.96 -13.17 7.57
C LEU A 147 -4.70 -12.29 7.47
N VAL A 148 -4.85 -10.98 7.18
CA VAL A 148 -3.84 -10.05 7.73
C VAL A 148 -4.02 -10.10 9.23
N LEU A 149 -3.14 -10.85 9.91
CA LEU A 149 -3.10 -10.96 11.37
C LEU A 149 -3.11 -9.56 11.97
N ASP A 150 -3.80 -9.37 13.10
CA ASP A 150 -3.88 -8.06 13.74
C ASP A 150 -2.49 -7.49 14.07
N GLU A 151 -1.51 -8.37 14.36
CA GLU A 151 -0.11 -8.00 14.57
C GLU A 151 0.58 -7.46 13.31
N GLN A 152 0.07 -7.75 12.11
CA GLN A 152 0.60 -7.23 10.86
C GLN A 152 -0.12 -5.96 10.37
N ARG A 153 -1.17 -5.53 11.09
CA ARG A 153 -1.90 -4.29 10.78
C ARG A 153 -1.27 -3.08 11.45
N CYS A 154 -1.31 -1.94 10.79
CA CYS A 154 -1.04 -0.64 11.39
C CYS A 154 -2.38 -0.03 11.80
N LEU A 155 -2.82 -0.45 12.97
CA LEU A 155 -4.02 0.01 13.64
C LEU A 155 -3.61 0.45 15.03
N SER A 156 -4.14 1.57 15.50
CA SER A 156 -4.15 1.83 16.92
C SER A 156 -4.98 0.70 17.55
N GLY A 157 -4.33 -0.22 18.24
CA GLY A 157 -5.04 -1.15 19.11
C GLY A 157 -5.92 -0.29 20.00
N THR A 158 -7.24 -0.43 19.90
CA THR A 158 -8.05 -0.08 21.06
C THR A 158 -7.61 -1.11 22.09
N PRO A 159 -6.90 -0.75 23.17
CA PRO A 159 -6.71 -1.72 24.23
C PRO A 159 -8.13 -2.05 24.66
N GLY A 160 -8.50 -3.33 24.60
CA GLY A 160 -9.75 -3.81 25.15
C GLY A 160 -9.90 -3.19 26.54
N ARG A 161 -10.88 -2.29 26.67
CA ARG A 161 -11.28 -1.73 27.95
C ARG A 161 -12.16 -2.81 28.58
N HIS A 162 -11.73 -3.25 29.76
CA HIS A 162 -12.34 -4.21 30.70
C HIS A 162 -11.90 -5.66 30.57
#